data_AF-A0A818E4S9-F1
#
_entry.id   AF-A0A818E4S9-F1
#
_cell.length_a   1.000
_cell.length_b   1.000
_cell.length_c   1.000
_cell.angle_alpha   90.00
_cell.angle_beta   90.00
_cell.angle_gamma   90.00
#
_symmetry.space_group_name_H-M   'P 1'
#
loop_
_entity.id
_entity.type
_entity.pdbx_description
1 polymer ?
#
loop_
_entity_poly.entity_id
_entity_poly.type
_entity_poly.pdbx_seq_one_letter_code
_entity_poly.pdbx_strand_id
1 'polypeptide(L)'
;MGAPLAPVIADIFMTYLETTLMDKLTQLGVCEWYRYVDDTFVLINADANVANILSILNDFHPSIKFTRKIEDNDKLEFLDVQVIRSFG
;
A
#
# COMPACT_ATOMS: atom_id res chain seq x y z
N MET A 1 13.60 14.37 -10.09
CA MET A 1 13.84 15.45 -11.09
C MET A 1 12.64 15.49 -12.02
N GLY A 2 11.84 16.56 -11.96
CA GLY A 2 10.54 16.67 -12.65
C GLY A 2 9.88 18.02 -12.35
N ALA A 3 8.70 18.29 -12.94
CA ALA A 3 7.95 19.52 -12.71
C ALA A 3 7.66 19.72 -11.21
N PRO A 4 7.86 20.93 -10.65
CA PRO A 4 7.81 21.15 -9.20
C PRO A 4 6.45 20.83 -8.57
N LEU A 5 5.37 20.82 -9.35
CA LEU A 5 4.02 20.53 -8.89
C LEU A 5 3.65 19.04 -8.94
N ALA A 6 4.39 18.22 -9.68
CA ALA A 6 4.03 16.82 -9.89
C ALA A 6 3.97 16.00 -8.59
N PRO A 7 4.90 16.15 -7.62
CA PRO A 7 4.81 15.43 -6.34
C PRO A 7 3.56 15.78 -5.55
N VAL A 8 3.15 17.04 -5.56
CA VAL A 8 1.95 17.51 -4.84
C VAL A 8 0.68 16.91 -5.47
N ILE A 9 0.61 16.88 -6.81
CA ILE A 9 -0.53 16.27 -7.51
C ILE A 9 -0.59 14.76 -7.23
N ALA A 10 0.55 14.07 -7.25
CA ALA A 10 0.63 12.65 -6.93
C ALA A 10 0.14 12.37 -5.50
N ASP A 11 0.56 13.18 -4.52
CA ASP A 11 0.14 13.04 -3.12
C ASP A 11 -1.37 13.27 -2.93
N ILE A 12 -1.94 14.29 -3.59
CA ILE A 12 -3.38 14.54 -3.59
C ILE A 12 -4.14 13.36 -4.19
N PHE A 13 -3.68 12.84 -5.33
CA PHE A 13 -4.33 11.70 -6.00
C PHE A 13 -4.28 10.43 -5.13
N MET A 14 -3.13 10.14 -4.52
CA MET A 14 -2.97 9.01 -3.61
C MET A 14 -3.87 9.14 -2.38
N THR A 15 -3.95 10.34 -1.79
CA THR A 15 -4.86 10.62 -0.67
C THR A 15 -6.32 10.41 -1.07
N TYR A 16 -6.70 10.83 -2.28
CA TYR A 16 -8.05 10.59 -2.79
C TYR A 16 -8.35 9.09 -2.97
N LEU A 17 -7.40 8.32 -3.51
CA LEU A 17 -7.52 6.87 -3.64
C LEU A 17 -7.70 6.21 -2.27
N GLU A 18 -6.84 6.57 -1.31
CA GLU A 18 -6.85 6.03 0.05
C GLU A 18 -8.19 6.31 0.75
N THR A 19 -8.61 7.57 0.80
CA THR A 19 -9.89 7.97 1.41
C THR A 19 -11.10 7.29 0.77
N THR A 20 -11.05 7.01 -0.54
CA THR A 20 -12.15 6.35 -1.26
C THR A 20 -12.21 4.85 -0.99
N LEU A 21 -11.06 4.19 -0.84
CA LEU A 21 -10.99 2.73 -0.74
C LEU A 21 -10.83 2.22 0.69
N MET A 22 -10.42 3.04 1.66
CA MET A 22 -10.02 2.57 2.99
C MET A 22 -11.10 1.73 3.67
N ASP A 23 -12.36 2.17 3.67
CA ASP A 23 -13.46 1.42 4.29
C ASP A 23 -13.60 0.00 3.71
N LYS A 24 -13.47 -0.12 2.39
CA LYS A 24 -13.53 -1.40 1.67
C LYS A 24 -12.29 -2.25 1.95
N LEU A 25 -11.11 -1.64 2.01
CA LEU A 25 -9.86 -2.33 2.30
C LEU A 25 -9.84 -2.89 3.73
N THR A 26 -10.34 -2.12 4.70
CA THR A 26 -10.46 -2.56 6.09
C THR A 26 -11.40 -3.76 6.22
N GLN A 27 -12.52 -3.77 5.51
CA GLN A 27 -13.44 -4.92 5.46
C GLN A 27 -12.79 -6.17 4.85
N LEU A 28 -11.77 -6.01 4.01
CA LEU A 28 -11.01 -7.10 3.41
C LEU A 28 -9.81 -7.56 4.25
N GLY A 29 -9.63 -6.98 5.44
CA GLY A 29 -8.61 -7.39 6.39
C GLY A 29 -7.33 -6.55 6.35
N VAL A 30 -7.33 -5.38 5.72
CA VAL A 30 -6.26 -4.39 5.91
C VAL A 30 -6.43 -3.76 7.30
N CYS A 31 -5.42 -3.92 8.16
CA CYS A 31 -5.44 -3.42 9.53
C CYS A 31 -4.81 -2.04 9.63
N GLU A 32 -3.67 -1.85 8.97
CA GLU A 32 -2.89 -0.61 9.01
C GLU A 32 -2.37 -0.29 7.61
N TRP A 33 -2.31 1.00 7.29
CA TRP A 33 -1.83 1.51 6.01
C TRP A 33 -0.92 2.72 6.22
N TYR A 34 0.34 2.58 5.84
CA TYR A 34 1.35 3.64 5.89
C TYR A 34 1.86 3.91 4.49
N ARG A 35 2.02 5.19 4.14
CA ARG A 35 2.52 5.60 2.82
C ARG A 35 3.72 6.53 2.96
N TYR A 36 4.73 6.28 2.14
CA TYR A 36 5.87 7.16 1.92
C TYR A 36 5.99 7.43 0.42
N VAL A 37 5.54 8.62 -0.01
CA VAL A 37 5.46 9.00 -1.44
C VAL A 37 4.68 7.95 -2.25
N ASP A 38 5.37 7.09 -2.99
CA ASP A 38 4.86 6.04 -3.86
C ASP A 38 4.91 4.63 -3.22
N ASP A 39 5.67 4.44 -2.14
CA ASP A 39 5.75 3.16 -1.42
C ASP A 39 4.73 3.08 -0.28
N THR A 40 4.08 1.93 -0.15
CA THR A 40 3.08 1.65 0.89
C THR A 40 3.48 0.45 1.74
N PHE A 41 3.43 0.60 3.05
CA PHE A 41 3.59 -0.48 4.03
C PHE A 41 2.22 -0.80 4.64
N VAL A 42 1.78 -2.04 4.50
CA VAL A 42 0.40 -2.44 4.83
C VAL A 42 0.43 -3.66 5.73
N LEU A 43 -0.27 -3.59 6.87
CA LEU A 43 -0.52 -4.76 7.71
C LEU A 43 -1.87 -5.35 7.34
N ILE A 44 -1.89 -6.66 7.14
CA ILE A 44 -3.08 -7.38 6.67
C ILE A 44 -3.27 -8.63 7.55
N ASN A 45 -4.52 -8.98 7.84
CA ASN A 45 -4.86 -10.24 8.49
C ASN A 45 -4.33 -11.44 7.69
N ALA A 46 -3.94 -12.50 8.41
CA ALA A 46 -3.33 -13.70 7.81
C ALA A 46 -4.26 -14.44 6.85
N ASP A 47 -5.58 -14.33 7.03
CA ASP A 47 -6.61 -14.96 6.20
C ASP A 47 -7.11 -14.06 5.06
N ALA A 48 -6.65 -12.81 4.98
CA ALA A 48 -7.07 -11.88 3.95
C ALA A 48 -6.60 -12.28 2.55
N ASN A 49 -7.46 -12.03 1.56
CA ASN A 49 -7.11 -12.29 0.16
C ASN A 49 -6.34 -11.11 -0.43
N VAL A 50 -5.01 -11.18 -0.33
CA VAL A 50 -4.09 -10.15 -0.85
C VAL A 50 -4.26 -9.94 -2.37
N ALA A 51 -4.65 -10.97 -3.13
CA ALA A 51 -4.89 -10.84 -4.58
C ALA A 51 -6.13 -10.00 -4.90
N ASN A 52 -7.19 -10.17 -4.12
CA ASN A 52 -8.39 -9.35 -4.24
C ASN A 52 -8.10 -7.88 -3.86
N ILE A 53 -7.39 -7.65 -2.76
CA ILE A 53 -6.95 -6.31 -2.35
C ILE A 53 -6.15 -5.64 -3.48
N LEU A 54 -5.16 -6.35 -4.03
CA LEU A 54 -4.34 -5.84 -5.13
C LEU A 54 -5.15 -5.57 -6.40
N SER A 55 -6.17 -6.37 -6.71
CA SER A 55 -7.08 -6.11 -7.84
C SER A 55 -7.83 -4.81 -7.63
N ILE A 56 -8.48 -4.62 -6.48
CA ILE A 56 -9.27 -3.42 -6.17
C ILE A 56 -8.41 -2.15 -6.28
N LEU A 57 -7.19 -2.18 -5.74
CA LEU A 57 -6.25 -1.07 -5.85
C LEU A 57 -5.91 -0.73 -7.31
N ASN A 58 -5.68 -1.77 -8.13
CA ASN A 58 -5.35 -1.62 -9.55
C ASN A 58 -6.55 -1.28 -10.45
N ASP A 59 -7.76 -1.60 -10.02
CA ASP A 59 -9.00 -1.30 -10.74
C ASP A 59 -9.46 0.14 -10.52
N PHE A 60 -8.85 0.86 -9.56
CA PHE A 60 -9.22 2.24 -9.23
C PHE A 60 -8.98 3.22 -10.39
N HIS A 61 -7.82 3.15 -11.03
CA HIS A 61 -7.48 4.04 -12.13
C HIS A 61 -6.39 3.46 -13.05
N PRO A 62 -6.50 3.55 -14.38
CA PRO A 62 -5.54 2.93 -15.32
C PRO A 62 -4.12 3.51 -15.24
N SER A 63 -3.97 4.75 -14.78
CA SER A 63 -2.67 5.41 -14.65
C SER A 63 -1.88 5.03 -13.39
N ILE A 64 -2.46 4.26 -12.48
CA ILE A 64 -1.76 3.76 -11.30
C ILE A 64 -1.70 2.23 -11.32
N LYS A 65 -0.54 1.69 -10.97
CA LYS A 65 -0.35 0.25 -10.85
C LYS A 65 0.34 -0.07 -9.54
N PHE A 66 -0.39 -0.71 -8.64
CA PHE A 66 0.16 -1.28 -7.43
C PHE A 66 0.85 -2.60 -7.73
N THR A 67 2.02 -2.77 -7.13
CA THR A 67 2.70 -4.05 -7.01
C THR A 67 2.82 -4.41 -5.53
N ARG A 68 3.15 -5.65 -5.22
CA ARG A 68 3.29 -6.08 -3.82
C ARG A 68 4.53 -6.93 -3.63
N LYS A 69 5.15 -6.79 -2.47
CA LYS A 69 6.01 -7.79 -1.85
C LYS A 69 5.30 -8.29 -0.59
N ILE A 70 5.38 -9.58 -0.35
CA ILE A 70 4.85 -10.20 0.87
C ILE A 70 6.05 -10.52 1.75
N GLU A 71 5.86 -10.43 3.06
CA GLU A 71 6.86 -10.87 4.04
C GLU A 71 7.32 -12.30 3.73
N ASP A 72 8.63 -12.53 3.82
CA ASP A 72 9.27 -13.84 3.70
C ASP A 72 10.23 -14.04 4.87
N ASN A 73 10.14 -15.19 5.54
CA ASN A 73 10.96 -15.53 6.71
C ASN A 73 11.00 -14.41 7.78
N ASP A 74 9.82 -13.90 8.15
CA ASP A 74 9.63 -12.83 9.14
C ASP A 74 10.31 -11.50 8.77
N LYS A 75 10.58 -11.29 7.48
CA LYS A 75 11.30 -10.13 6.96
C LYS A 75 10.58 -9.51 5.78
N LEU A 76 10.58 -8.18 5.74
CA LEU A 76 10.05 -7.41 4.63
C LEU A 76 10.96 -6.22 4.34
N GLU A 77 11.35 -6.07 3.08
CA GLU A 77 12.06 -4.88 2.61
C GLU A 77 11.07 -3.71 2.47
N PHE A 78 11.41 -2.56 3.03
CA PHE A 78 10.65 -1.33 2.87
C PHE A 78 11.60 -0.14 2.80
N LEU A 79 11.57 0.62 1.70
CA LEU A 79 12.54 1.67 1.40
C LEU A 79 13.99 1.12 1.49
N ASP A 80 14.85 1.78 2.26
CA ASP A 80 16.25 1.39 2.48
C ASP A 80 16.45 0.56 3.77
N VAL A 81 15.38 -0.02 4.32
CA VAL A 81 15.43 -0.82 5.55
C VAL A 81 14.79 -2.20 5.41
N GLN A 82 15.22 -3.14 6.25
CA GLN A 82 14.57 -4.43 6.42
C GLN A 82 13.79 -4.42 7.74
N VAL A 83 12.47 -4.56 7.64
CA VAL A 83 11.57 -4.73 8.78
C VAL A 83 11.57 -6.20 9.16
N ILE A 84 11.83 -6.49 10.44
CA ILE A 84 11.87 -7.86 10.97
C ILE A 84 10.78 -8.00 12.03
N ARG A 85 9.91 -9.00 11.85
CA ARG A 85 8.90 -9.33 12.84
C ARG A 85 9.55 -10.07 14.00
N SER A 86 9.56 -9.46 15.18
CA SER A 86 10.03 -10.09 16.41
C SER A 86 8.84 -10.64 17.19
N PHE A 87 8.94 -11.88 17.66
CA PHE A 87 8.04 -12.42 18.67
C PHE A 87 8.55 -11.95 20.04
N GLY A 88 7.77 -11.11 20.71
CA GLY A 88 7.99 -10.72 22.11
C GLY A 88 7.43 -11.75 23.08
#